data_AF-A0A843EY19-F1
#
_entry.id   AF-A0A843EY19-F1
#
_cell.length_a   1.000
_cell.length_b   1.000
_cell.length_c   1.000
_cell.angle_alpha   90.00
_cell.angle_beta   90.00
_cell.angle_gamma   90.00
#
_symmetry.space_group_name_H-M   'P 1'
#
loop_
_entity.id
_entity.type
_entity.pdbx_description
1 polymer ?
#
loop_
_entity_poly.entity_id
_entity_poly.type
_entity_poly.pdbx_seq_one_letter_code
_entity_poly.pdbx_strand_id
1 'polypeptide(L)'
;KSYGDLILYTFISNDLILQDFTENLQVLNSTKGFENAKLDISHVVYIKKALSKKDLIEIFKTVSKIKAKYLANLNLPRHITNILDNNEFLAILCDVPKDDELKFDSIDIDELNIEESIINSMDESFKKFDLTFGILDYLVSEGILIGDLIDSGMELVDDADVTEELKQKMENQILKALSDINVIMLLMAAFRTEQDVSAGRIREINAVGHNNIYSNELLGLAISNQIAGTKAVFNFNRYITVKPGVLTYLPPMVDNVFAGLIAGCVSKIFDD
;
A
#
# COMPACT_ATOMS: atom_id res chain seq x y z
N LYS A 1 -17.35 -2.54 23.14
CA LYS A 1 -16.64 -3.39 24.13
C LYS A 1 -16.43 -2.60 25.42
N SER A 2 -16.41 -3.26 26.58
CA SER A 2 -16.20 -2.61 27.89
C SER A 2 -14.82 -3.00 28.44
N TYR A 3 -14.09 -2.03 28.96
CA TYR A 3 -12.76 -2.12 29.55
C TYR A 3 -12.77 -1.35 30.87
N GLY A 4 -13.36 -1.95 31.91
CA GLY A 4 -13.60 -1.27 33.19
C GLY A 4 -14.55 -0.07 33.02
N ASP A 5 -14.00 1.12 33.30
CA ASP A 5 -14.71 2.41 33.19
C ASP A 5 -14.85 2.90 31.74
N LEU A 6 -14.13 2.30 30.79
CA LEU A 6 -14.18 2.66 29.38
C LEU A 6 -15.14 1.74 28.61
N ILE A 7 -15.99 2.31 27.77
CA ILE A 7 -16.76 1.61 26.74
C ILE A 7 -16.36 2.16 25.38
N LEU A 8 -15.96 1.27 24.48
CA LEU A 8 -15.61 1.59 23.11
C LEU A 8 -16.67 1.09 22.14
N TYR A 9 -17.24 1.99 21.34
CA TYR A 9 -18.05 1.63 20.18
C TYR A 9 -17.25 1.89 18.91
N THR A 10 -17.24 0.90 18.02
CA THR A 10 -16.46 0.94 16.78
C THR A 10 -17.41 0.79 15.60
N PHE A 11 -17.29 1.69 14.65
CA PHE A 11 -18.09 1.72 13.45
C PHE A 11 -17.15 1.62 12.26
N ILE A 12 -17.35 0.60 11.43
CA ILE A 12 -16.52 0.34 10.25
C ILE A 12 -17.33 0.61 9.00
N SER A 13 -16.66 1.14 7.98
CA SER A 13 -17.26 1.43 6.67
C SER A 13 -16.21 1.17 5.59
N ASN A 14 -16.46 0.15 4.77
CA ASN A 14 -15.57 -0.26 3.68
C ASN A 14 -16.39 -0.44 2.40
N ASP A 15 -15.87 0.00 1.25
CA ASP A 15 -16.42 -0.33 -0.06
C ASP A 15 -15.41 -0.97 -1.02
N LEU A 16 -14.25 -1.35 -0.49
CA LEU A 16 -13.25 -2.14 -1.19
C LEU A 16 -13.70 -3.59 -1.28
N ILE A 17 -13.44 -4.18 -2.44
CA ILE A 17 -13.72 -5.56 -2.76
C ILE A 17 -12.43 -6.19 -3.26
N LEU A 18 -12.08 -7.33 -2.69
CA LEU A 18 -11.00 -8.16 -3.21
C LEU A 18 -11.48 -8.88 -4.47
N GLN A 19 -10.82 -8.62 -5.59
CA GLN A 19 -11.15 -9.21 -6.88
C GLN A 19 -10.06 -10.18 -7.30
N ASP A 20 -10.47 -11.40 -7.68
CA ASP A 20 -9.57 -12.37 -8.31
C ASP A 20 -9.22 -11.88 -9.71
N PHE A 21 -7.92 -11.66 -9.95
CA PHE A 21 -7.38 -11.28 -11.26
C PHE A 21 -6.91 -12.53 -12.02
N THR A 22 -6.28 -13.47 -11.32
CA THR A 22 -6.00 -14.84 -11.76
C THR A 22 -6.27 -15.82 -10.61
N GLU A 23 -6.00 -17.12 -10.80
CA GLU A 23 -6.03 -18.11 -9.70
C GLU A 23 -5.08 -17.79 -8.54
N ASN A 24 -3.98 -17.04 -8.80
CA ASN A 24 -2.92 -16.77 -7.82
C ASN A 24 -2.73 -15.28 -7.53
N LEU A 25 -3.45 -14.40 -8.24
CA LEU A 25 -3.33 -12.95 -8.11
C LEU A 25 -4.68 -12.33 -7.82
N GLN A 26 -4.71 -11.48 -6.79
CA GLN A 26 -5.86 -10.70 -6.39
C GLN A 26 -5.46 -9.22 -6.36
N VAL A 27 -6.44 -8.35 -6.52
CA VAL A 27 -6.28 -6.90 -6.43
C VAL A 27 -7.50 -6.29 -5.78
N LEU A 28 -7.31 -5.25 -5.00
CA LEU A 28 -8.41 -4.49 -4.45
C LEU A 28 -9.02 -3.57 -5.51
N ASN A 29 -10.33 -3.48 -5.46
CA ASN A 29 -11.10 -2.60 -6.34
C ASN A 29 -12.24 -1.94 -5.57
N SER A 30 -12.77 -0.85 -6.11
CA SER A 30 -13.98 -0.20 -5.60
C SER A 30 -14.93 0.07 -6.74
N THR A 31 -16.20 -0.27 -6.54
CA THR A 31 -17.27 0.01 -7.53
C THR A 31 -17.48 1.49 -7.80
N LYS A 32 -16.93 2.37 -6.96
CA LYS A 32 -16.99 3.83 -7.11
C LYS A 32 -15.69 4.44 -7.66
N GLY A 33 -14.70 3.60 -7.96
CA GLY A 33 -13.32 4.02 -8.20
C GLY A 33 -12.62 4.49 -6.93
N PHE A 34 -11.28 4.46 -6.93
CA PHE A 34 -10.49 4.81 -5.74
C PHE A 34 -10.61 6.28 -5.31
N GLU A 35 -10.98 7.19 -6.21
CA GLU A 35 -11.23 8.60 -5.84
C GLU A 35 -12.39 8.76 -4.84
N ASN A 36 -13.39 7.88 -4.92
CA ASN A 36 -14.59 7.91 -4.07
C ASN A 36 -14.71 6.69 -3.16
N ALA A 37 -13.66 5.86 -3.10
CA ALA A 37 -13.60 4.70 -2.22
C ALA A 37 -13.43 5.14 -0.77
N LYS A 38 -13.77 4.24 0.16
CA LYS A 38 -13.67 4.50 1.59
C LYS A 38 -13.26 3.27 2.37
N LEU A 39 -12.42 3.51 3.36
CA LEU A 39 -12.02 2.56 4.37
C LEU A 39 -11.94 3.31 5.70
N ASP A 40 -13.06 3.42 6.41
CA ASP A 40 -13.19 4.25 7.61
C ASP A 40 -13.41 3.40 8.87
N ILE A 41 -12.74 3.77 9.97
CA ILE A 41 -12.92 3.20 11.31
C ILE A 41 -13.21 4.31 12.33
N SER A 42 -14.49 4.55 12.58
CA SER A 42 -14.94 5.56 13.54
C SER A 42 -15.10 5.00 14.95
N HIS A 43 -14.87 5.84 15.96
CA HIS A 43 -14.91 5.43 17.37
C HIS A 43 -15.75 6.38 18.22
N VAL A 44 -16.52 5.80 19.15
CA VAL A 44 -17.08 6.51 20.31
C VAL A 44 -16.45 5.93 21.56
N VAL A 45 -15.72 6.77 22.28
CA VAL A 45 -15.05 6.42 23.53
C VAL A 45 -15.88 7.01 24.67
N TYR A 46 -16.58 6.16 25.40
CA TYR A 46 -17.40 6.57 26.54
C TYR A 46 -16.71 6.18 27.85
N ILE A 47 -16.46 7.17 28.71
CA ILE A 47 -15.89 6.98 30.04
C ILE A 47 -16.99 7.12 31.10
N LYS A 48 -17.20 6.09 31.92
CA LYS A 48 -18.19 6.04 33.00
C LYS A 48 -17.77 6.85 34.23
N LYS A 49 -17.34 8.09 34.00
CA LYS A 49 -16.91 9.07 35.00
C LYS A 49 -17.36 10.45 34.55
N ALA A 50 -17.61 11.35 35.49
CA ALA A 50 -17.87 12.75 35.19
C ALA A 50 -16.54 13.46 34.93
N LEU A 51 -16.25 13.80 33.67
CA LEU A 51 -14.95 14.34 33.28
C LEU A 51 -14.98 15.84 33.02
N SER A 52 -13.89 16.53 33.34
CA SER A 52 -13.75 17.92 32.98
C SER A 52 -13.53 18.07 31.47
N LYS A 53 -13.78 19.28 30.93
CA LYS A 53 -13.48 19.60 29.52
C LYS A 53 -12.00 19.37 29.17
N LYS A 54 -11.10 19.59 30.13
CA LYS A 54 -9.66 19.37 29.94
C LYS A 54 -9.38 17.89 29.69
N ASP A 55 -9.94 17.02 30.52
CA ASP A 55 -9.72 15.57 30.44
C ASP A 55 -10.30 15.00 29.13
N LEU A 56 -11.48 15.48 28.71
CA LEU A 56 -12.09 15.10 27.42
C LEU A 56 -11.19 15.47 26.23
N ILE A 57 -10.59 16.66 26.23
CA ILE A 57 -9.67 17.09 25.18
C ILE A 57 -8.39 16.25 25.21
N GLU A 58 -7.90 15.91 26.39
CA GLU A 58 -6.71 15.09 26.55
C GLU A 58 -6.93 13.68 26.03
N ILE A 59 -8.05 13.04 26.39
CA ILE A 59 -8.45 11.73 25.87
C ILE A 59 -8.62 11.78 24.34
N PHE A 60 -9.28 12.82 23.81
CA PHE A 60 -9.44 12.99 22.36
C PHE A 60 -8.09 13.02 21.64
N LYS A 61 -7.13 13.80 22.16
CA LYS A 61 -5.77 13.88 21.61
C LYS A 61 -5.04 12.54 21.70
N THR A 62 -5.16 11.85 22.83
CA THR A 62 -4.54 10.54 23.05
C THR A 62 -5.05 9.52 22.05
N VAL A 63 -6.38 9.39 21.90
CA VAL A 63 -6.99 8.46 20.93
C VAL A 63 -6.59 8.81 19.50
N SER A 64 -6.64 10.09 19.13
CA SER A 64 -6.23 10.54 17.78
C SER A 64 -4.78 10.18 17.47
N LYS A 65 -3.87 10.36 18.44
CA LYS A 65 -2.46 10.01 18.32
C LYS A 65 -2.25 8.50 18.18
N ILE A 66 -2.95 7.70 18.98
CA ILE A 66 -2.88 6.23 18.93
C ILE A 66 -3.33 5.74 17.55
N LYS A 67 -4.47 6.22 17.05
CA LYS A 67 -4.97 5.86 15.71
C LYS A 67 -4.01 6.26 14.61
N ALA A 68 -3.55 7.51 14.60
CA ALA A 68 -2.59 8.00 13.61
C ALA A 68 -1.31 7.15 13.59
N LYS A 69 -0.76 6.82 14.77
CA LYS A 69 0.41 5.96 14.91
C LYS A 69 0.13 4.53 14.42
N TYR A 70 -1.00 3.96 14.79
CA TYR A 70 -1.39 2.61 14.36
C TYR A 70 -1.47 2.53 12.83
N LEU A 71 -2.20 3.45 12.21
CA LEU A 71 -2.43 3.45 10.76
C LEU A 71 -1.14 3.71 9.99
N ALA A 72 -0.30 4.65 10.44
CA ALA A 72 1.00 4.90 9.84
C ALA A 72 1.91 3.66 9.86
N ASN A 73 1.82 2.83 10.91
CA ASN A 73 2.62 1.62 11.04
C ASN A 73 2.17 0.46 10.12
N LEU A 74 0.96 0.53 9.55
CA LEU A 74 0.48 -0.51 8.63
C LEU A 74 1.24 -0.51 7.30
N ASN A 75 1.85 0.61 6.92
CA ASN A 75 2.61 0.77 5.68
C ASN A 75 1.83 0.26 4.44
N LEU A 76 0.53 0.54 4.37
CA LEU A 76 -0.36 0.06 3.31
C LEU A 76 0.06 0.61 1.93
N PRO A 77 -0.38 -0.03 0.82
CA PRO A 77 -0.22 0.53 -0.51
C PRO A 77 -0.74 1.98 -0.56
N ARG A 78 -0.08 2.85 -1.34
CA ARG A 78 -0.31 4.30 -1.30
C ARG A 78 -1.76 4.65 -1.61
N HIS A 79 -2.35 4.00 -2.61
CA HIS A 79 -3.74 4.26 -2.99
C HIS A 79 -4.74 3.87 -1.89
N ILE A 80 -4.42 2.87 -1.05
CA ILE A 80 -5.21 2.49 0.13
C ILE A 80 -5.04 3.51 1.25
N THR A 81 -3.79 3.95 1.49
CA THR A 81 -3.51 5.01 2.48
C THR A 81 -4.28 6.30 2.15
N ASN A 82 -4.44 6.62 0.87
CA ASN A 82 -5.14 7.82 0.43
C ASN A 82 -6.66 7.81 0.68
N ILE A 83 -7.28 6.64 0.91
CA ILE A 83 -8.73 6.49 1.12
C ILE A 83 -9.09 6.09 2.57
N LEU A 84 -8.07 5.87 3.39
CA LEU A 84 -8.18 5.41 4.76
C LEU A 84 -8.58 6.58 5.66
N ASP A 85 -9.67 6.40 6.43
CA ASP A 85 -10.19 7.35 7.42
C ASP A 85 -10.45 8.77 6.88
N ASN A 86 -10.76 8.92 5.59
CA ASN A 86 -11.10 10.22 5.00
C ASN A 86 -12.44 10.79 5.51
N ASN A 87 -13.36 9.93 5.97
CA ASN A 87 -14.68 10.34 6.47
C ASN A 87 -14.97 9.78 7.88
N GLU A 88 -13.94 9.57 8.68
CA GLU A 88 -14.12 9.06 10.03
C GLU A 88 -14.72 10.09 11.00
N PHE A 89 -15.25 9.59 12.12
CA PHE A 89 -15.53 10.41 13.29
C PHE A 89 -14.93 9.80 14.57
N LEU A 90 -14.58 10.70 15.50
CA LEU A 90 -14.17 10.37 16.86
C LEU A 90 -15.01 11.19 17.85
N ALA A 91 -15.72 10.52 18.74
CA ALA A 91 -16.47 11.17 19.82
C ALA A 91 -15.99 10.66 21.18
N ILE A 92 -15.77 11.59 22.12
CA ILE A 92 -15.47 11.27 23.52
C ILE A 92 -16.67 11.66 24.36
N LEU A 93 -17.23 10.70 25.10
CA LEU A 93 -18.39 10.86 25.96
C LEU A 93 -18.00 10.58 27.41
N CYS A 94 -18.68 11.24 28.34
CA CYS A 94 -18.53 11.02 29.77
C CYS A 94 -19.89 11.05 30.47
N ASP A 95 -19.93 10.63 31.73
CA ASP A 95 -21.12 10.81 32.55
C ASP A 95 -21.38 12.28 32.84
N VAL A 96 -22.65 12.62 33.04
CA VAL A 96 -23.05 13.94 33.50
C VAL A 96 -22.80 14.00 35.02
N PRO A 97 -22.18 15.08 35.55
CA PRO A 97 -22.05 15.29 36.98
C PRO A 97 -23.40 15.15 37.69
N LYS A 98 -23.43 14.40 38.80
CA LYS A 98 -24.68 14.12 39.54
C LYS A 98 -25.12 15.24 40.48
N ASP A 99 -24.20 16.14 40.85
CA ASP A 99 -24.45 17.24 41.78
C ASP A 99 -24.51 18.59 41.04
N ASP A 100 -25.35 19.50 41.53
CA ASP A 100 -25.51 20.88 41.02
C ASP A 100 -24.20 21.69 41.06
N GLU A 101 -23.22 21.25 41.85
CA GLU A 101 -21.89 21.87 41.97
C GLU A 101 -20.91 21.50 40.84
N LEU A 102 -21.31 20.68 39.85
CA LEU A 102 -20.47 20.27 38.72
C LEU A 102 -19.11 19.65 39.14
N LYS A 103 -19.13 18.78 40.16
CA LYS A 103 -17.94 18.05 40.58
C LYS A 103 -17.54 17.03 39.51
N PHE A 104 -16.26 17.04 39.15
CA PHE A 104 -15.66 16.10 38.21
C PHE A 104 -14.79 15.10 38.96
N ASP A 105 -14.75 13.86 38.46
CA ASP A 105 -13.90 12.81 38.98
C ASP A 105 -12.45 13.10 38.62
N SER A 106 -11.52 12.91 39.56
CA SER A 106 -10.10 12.88 39.24
C SER A 106 -9.79 11.61 38.48
N ILE A 107 -9.19 11.73 37.30
CA ILE A 107 -8.76 10.58 36.51
C ILE A 107 -7.26 10.57 36.30
N ASP A 108 -6.69 9.37 36.32
CA ASP A 108 -5.43 9.08 35.66
C ASP A 108 -5.77 8.46 34.30
N ILE A 109 -5.36 9.12 33.22
CA ILE A 109 -5.62 8.67 31.85
C ILE A 109 -4.87 7.36 31.57
N ASP A 110 -3.71 7.17 32.20
CA ASP A 110 -2.89 5.98 32.01
C ASP A 110 -3.58 4.73 32.60
N GLU A 111 -4.41 4.90 33.64
CA GLU A 111 -5.19 3.80 34.24
C GLU A 111 -6.40 3.38 33.39
N LEU A 112 -6.83 4.20 32.41
CA LEU A 112 -8.02 3.92 31.58
C LEU A 112 -7.76 2.89 30.46
N ASN A 113 -6.52 2.41 30.29
CA ASN A 113 -6.12 1.43 29.26
C ASN A 113 -6.60 1.79 27.84
N ILE A 114 -6.59 3.09 27.50
CA ILE A 114 -7.11 3.60 26.22
C ILE A 114 -6.32 3.04 25.05
N GLU A 115 -4.98 3.03 25.13
CA GLU A 115 -4.11 2.57 24.04
C GLU A 115 -4.41 1.12 23.65
N GLU A 116 -4.38 0.20 24.63
CA GLU A 116 -4.69 -1.20 24.39
C GLU A 116 -6.11 -1.40 23.85
N SER A 117 -7.09 -0.67 24.39
CA SER A 117 -8.49 -0.75 23.95
C SER A 117 -8.67 -0.31 22.49
N ILE A 118 -8.02 0.78 22.08
CA ILE A 118 -8.07 1.29 20.71
C ILE A 118 -7.32 0.35 19.76
N ILE A 119 -6.10 -0.09 20.10
CA ILE A 119 -5.33 -1.02 19.25
C ILE A 119 -6.11 -2.30 18.99
N ASN A 120 -6.68 -2.92 20.04
CA ASN A 120 -7.50 -4.12 19.90
C ASN A 120 -8.72 -3.90 18.99
N SER A 121 -9.35 -2.73 19.09
CA SER A 121 -10.48 -2.35 18.23
C SER A 121 -10.06 -2.17 16.76
N MET A 122 -8.91 -1.55 16.52
CA MET A 122 -8.35 -1.40 15.17
C MET A 122 -8.02 -2.78 14.57
N ASP A 123 -7.34 -3.64 15.31
CA ASP A 123 -7.00 -5.01 14.87
C ASP A 123 -8.25 -5.81 14.49
N GLU A 124 -9.31 -5.71 15.29
CA GLU A 124 -10.59 -6.37 14.99
C GLU A 124 -11.29 -5.77 13.77
N SER A 125 -11.15 -4.47 13.56
CA SER A 125 -11.72 -3.78 12.40
C SER A 125 -11.02 -4.24 11.12
N PHE A 126 -9.69 -4.30 11.11
CA PHE A 126 -8.93 -4.83 9.97
C PHE A 126 -9.21 -6.31 9.71
N LYS A 127 -9.39 -7.13 10.75
CA LYS A 127 -9.84 -8.52 10.58
C LYS A 127 -11.24 -8.62 9.97
N LYS A 128 -12.15 -7.69 10.29
CA LYS A 128 -13.51 -7.67 9.74
C LYS A 128 -13.56 -7.15 8.31
N PHE A 129 -12.63 -6.28 7.92
CA PHE A 129 -12.50 -5.87 6.53
C PHE A 129 -12.12 -7.04 5.63
N ASP A 130 -11.37 -8.01 6.17
CA ASP A 130 -10.92 -9.21 5.44
C ASP A 130 -10.18 -8.84 4.14
N LEU A 131 -9.37 -7.78 4.20
CA LEU A 131 -8.60 -7.27 3.08
C LEU A 131 -7.17 -7.78 3.17
N THR A 132 -6.67 -8.26 2.03
CA THR A 132 -5.26 -8.58 1.81
C THR A 132 -4.72 -7.67 0.72
N PHE A 133 -3.40 -7.49 0.69
CA PHE A 133 -2.73 -6.61 -0.28
C PHE A 133 -1.65 -7.41 -1.01
N GLY A 134 -1.82 -7.58 -2.31
CA GLY A 134 -0.92 -8.31 -3.20
C GLY A 134 -0.05 -7.39 -4.03
N ILE A 135 0.79 -7.98 -4.89
CA ILE A 135 1.70 -7.23 -5.76
C ILE A 135 0.95 -6.28 -6.70
N LEU A 136 -0.25 -6.66 -7.17
CA LEU A 136 -1.08 -5.83 -8.04
C LEU A 136 -1.53 -4.53 -7.36
N ASP A 137 -1.77 -4.54 -6.04
CA ASP A 137 -2.10 -3.32 -5.29
C ASP A 137 -0.92 -2.33 -5.26
N TYR A 138 0.31 -2.83 -5.27
CA TYR A 138 1.49 -1.97 -5.38
C TYR A 138 1.69 -1.44 -6.80
N LEU A 139 1.40 -2.24 -7.85
CA LEU A 139 1.38 -1.73 -9.23
C LEU A 139 0.37 -0.59 -9.38
N VAL A 140 -0.86 -0.77 -8.87
CA VAL A 140 -1.90 0.28 -8.87
C VAL A 140 -1.43 1.51 -8.11
N SER A 141 -0.69 1.35 -7.00
CA SER A 141 -0.13 2.47 -6.23
C SER A 141 0.88 3.31 -7.01
N GLU A 142 1.61 2.69 -7.93
CA GLU A 142 2.56 3.35 -8.83
C GLU A 142 1.91 3.77 -10.16
N GLY A 143 0.59 3.56 -10.32
CA GLY A 143 -0.14 3.91 -11.54
C GLY A 143 0.16 3.00 -12.72
N ILE A 144 0.56 1.75 -12.48
CA ILE A 144 0.93 0.77 -13.51
C ILE A 144 -0.22 -0.20 -13.74
N LEU A 145 -0.70 -0.30 -14.97
CA LEU A 145 -1.62 -1.35 -15.40
C LEU A 145 -0.86 -2.46 -16.15
N ILE A 146 -1.42 -3.67 -16.16
CA ILE A 146 -0.85 -4.80 -16.91
C ILE A 146 -0.77 -4.46 -18.42
N GLY A 147 -1.78 -3.77 -18.95
CA GLY A 147 -1.78 -3.28 -20.34
C GLY A 147 -0.56 -2.40 -20.66
N ASP A 148 -0.19 -1.50 -19.75
CA ASP A 148 0.96 -0.61 -19.95
C ASP A 148 2.27 -1.41 -20.06
N LEU A 149 2.40 -2.49 -19.29
CA LEU A 149 3.57 -3.37 -19.33
C LEU A 149 3.64 -4.20 -20.62
N ILE A 150 2.48 -4.64 -21.12
CA ILE A 150 2.38 -5.34 -22.40
C ILE A 150 2.81 -4.40 -23.52
N ASP A 151 2.23 -3.20 -23.57
CA ASP A 151 2.51 -2.21 -24.62
C ASP A 151 3.99 -1.80 -24.62
N SER A 152 4.54 -1.48 -23.44
CA SER A 152 5.98 -1.20 -23.29
C SER A 152 6.85 -2.37 -23.76
N GLY A 153 6.46 -3.62 -23.47
CA GLY A 153 7.20 -4.81 -23.89
C GLY A 153 7.11 -5.14 -25.37
N MET A 154 6.09 -4.65 -26.07
CA MET A 154 5.96 -4.84 -27.52
C MET A 154 6.69 -3.75 -28.32
N GLU A 155 6.92 -2.57 -27.74
CA GLU A 155 7.51 -1.41 -28.45
C GLU A 155 8.92 -1.70 -29.02
N LEU A 156 9.67 -2.63 -28.42
CA LEU A 156 11.00 -3.02 -28.90
C LEU A 156 11.00 -4.34 -29.66
N VAL A 157 9.86 -4.99 -29.84
CA VAL A 157 9.73 -6.14 -30.73
C VAL A 157 9.58 -5.62 -32.17
N ASP A 158 10.13 -6.35 -33.15
CA ASP A 158 9.99 -5.94 -34.54
C ASP A 158 8.50 -5.90 -34.94
N ASP A 159 8.06 -4.81 -35.59
CA ASP A 159 6.64 -4.55 -35.89
C ASP A 159 5.95 -5.70 -36.65
N ALA A 160 6.71 -6.44 -37.46
CA ALA A 160 6.19 -7.59 -38.22
C ALA A 160 5.79 -8.79 -37.33
N ASP A 161 6.35 -8.87 -36.12
CA ASP A 161 6.15 -9.96 -35.17
C ASP A 161 5.09 -9.61 -34.09
N VAL A 162 4.71 -8.33 -33.96
CA VAL A 162 3.72 -7.88 -32.99
C VAL A 162 2.32 -8.28 -33.45
N THR A 163 1.83 -9.37 -32.87
CA THR A 163 0.47 -9.91 -33.10
C THR A 163 -0.32 -9.89 -31.80
N GLU A 164 -1.66 -9.95 -31.89
CA GLU A 164 -2.51 -10.10 -30.69
C GLU A 164 -2.23 -11.41 -29.95
N GLU A 165 -1.84 -12.48 -30.65
CA GLU A 165 -1.37 -13.72 -30.01
C GLU A 165 -0.10 -13.47 -29.17
N LEU A 166 0.86 -12.70 -29.70
CA LEU A 166 2.07 -12.37 -28.97
C LEU A 166 1.78 -11.50 -27.73
N LYS A 167 0.88 -10.51 -27.84
CA LYS A 167 0.43 -9.72 -26.69
C LYS A 167 -0.20 -10.58 -25.61
N GLN A 168 -1.01 -11.57 -26.00
CA GLN A 168 -1.60 -12.51 -25.05
C GLN A 168 -0.55 -13.42 -24.39
N LYS A 169 0.48 -13.86 -25.14
CA LYS A 169 1.63 -14.57 -24.57
C LYS A 169 2.39 -13.69 -23.57
N MET A 170 2.60 -12.41 -23.90
CA MET A 170 3.24 -11.44 -23.02
C MET A 170 2.43 -11.24 -21.74
N GLU A 171 1.11 -11.04 -21.84
CA GLU A 171 0.22 -10.91 -20.68
C GLU A 171 0.34 -12.12 -19.75
N ASN A 172 0.16 -13.34 -20.30
CA ASN A 172 0.27 -14.57 -19.53
C ASN A 172 1.64 -14.70 -18.84
N GLN A 173 2.72 -14.31 -19.53
CA GLN A 173 4.06 -14.38 -18.99
C GLN A 173 4.31 -13.33 -17.91
N ILE A 174 3.79 -12.11 -18.04
CA ILE A 174 3.82 -11.08 -16.99
C ILE A 174 3.07 -11.59 -15.75
N LEU A 175 1.86 -12.12 -15.90
CA LEU A 175 1.07 -12.62 -14.78
C LEU A 175 1.74 -13.81 -14.09
N LYS A 176 2.37 -14.69 -14.86
CA LYS A 176 3.20 -15.77 -14.33
C LYS A 176 4.39 -15.24 -13.54
N ALA A 177 5.11 -14.24 -14.07
CA ALA A 177 6.23 -13.62 -13.38
C ALA A 177 5.78 -12.90 -12.09
N LEU A 178 4.64 -12.21 -12.12
CA LEU A 178 4.03 -11.56 -10.94
C LEU A 178 3.50 -12.56 -9.90
N SER A 179 3.42 -13.85 -10.24
CA SER A 179 3.10 -14.94 -9.31
C SER A 179 4.36 -15.62 -8.74
N ASP A 180 5.57 -15.30 -9.24
CA ASP A 180 6.83 -15.83 -8.69
C ASP A 180 7.22 -15.04 -7.44
N ILE A 181 7.29 -15.74 -6.31
CA ILE A 181 7.67 -15.15 -5.01
C ILE A 181 9.00 -14.38 -5.07
N ASN A 182 9.99 -14.83 -5.84
CA ASN A 182 11.28 -14.15 -5.93
C ASN A 182 11.18 -12.84 -6.72
N VAL A 183 10.36 -12.82 -7.78
CA VAL A 183 10.07 -11.60 -8.53
C VAL A 183 9.32 -10.61 -7.64
N ILE A 184 8.28 -11.08 -6.93
CA ILE A 184 7.52 -10.26 -5.98
C ILE A 184 8.45 -9.65 -4.92
N MET A 185 9.35 -10.44 -4.32
CA MET A 185 10.28 -9.94 -3.31
C MET A 185 11.20 -8.83 -3.84
N LEU A 186 11.70 -8.96 -5.08
CA LEU A 186 12.54 -7.95 -5.71
C LEU A 186 11.75 -6.67 -6.06
N LEU A 187 10.52 -6.81 -6.58
CA LEU A 187 9.61 -5.69 -6.82
C LEU A 187 9.30 -4.94 -5.52
N MET A 188 8.99 -5.67 -4.45
CA MET A 188 8.71 -5.09 -3.13
C MET A 188 9.91 -4.33 -2.56
N ALA A 189 11.13 -4.86 -2.74
CA ALA A 189 12.35 -4.15 -2.34
C ALA A 189 12.49 -2.81 -3.07
N ALA A 190 12.20 -2.78 -4.37
CA ALA A 190 12.22 -1.55 -5.17
C ALA A 190 11.15 -0.55 -4.71
N PHE A 191 9.90 -0.97 -4.55
CA PHE A 191 8.80 -0.10 -4.13
C PHE A 191 9.05 0.54 -2.76
N ARG A 192 9.47 -0.24 -1.77
CA ARG A 192 9.75 0.29 -0.42
C ARG A 192 10.93 1.25 -0.42
N THR A 193 11.98 0.93 -1.20
CA THR A 193 13.13 1.83 -1.35
C THR A 193 12.73 3.13 -2.03
N GLU A 194 11.94 3.06 -3.11
CA GLU A 194 11.43 4.26 -3.79
C GLU A 194 10.61 5.14 -2.84
N GLN A 195 9.73 4.55 -2.03
CA GLN A 195 8.95 5.30 -1.05
C GLN A 195 9.82 6.08 -0.07
N ASP A 196 10.92 5.48 0.42
CA ASP A 196 11.86 6.14 1.33
C ASP A 196 12.68 7.23 0.64
N VAL A 197 13.13 6.96 -0.59
CA VAL A 197 13.89 7.90 -1.42
C VAL A 197 13.04 9.11 -1.79
N SER A 198 11.87 8.89 -2.40
CA SER A 198 10.95 9.95 -2.82
C SER A 198 10.42 10.80 -1.67
N ALA A 199 10.28 10.23 -0.47
CA ALA A 199 9.88 10.98 0.73
C ALA A 199 11.05 11.67 1.45
N GLY A 200 12.28 11.57 0.92
CA GLY A 200 13.46 12.18 1.51
C GLY A 200 13.84 11.60 2.86
N ARG A 201 13.55 10.32 3.13
CA ARG A 201 13.86 9.68 4.43
C ARG A 201 15.30 9.20 4.54
N ILE A 202 16.05 9.18 3.44
CA ILE A 202 17.44 8.70 3.39
C ILE A 202 18.38 9.89 3.21
N ARG A 203 19.03 10.32 4.30
CA ARG A 203 19.89 11.51 4.36
C ARG A 203 20.99 11.50 3.30
N GLU A 204 21.68 10.38 3.13
CA GLU A 204 22.83 10.25 2.24
C GLU A 204 22.42 10.33 0.75
N ILE A 205 21.22 9.85 0.40
CA ILE A 205 20.69 9.92 -0.97
C ILE A 205 20.23 11.35 -1.29
N ASN A 206 19.53 12.00 -0.36
CA ASN A 206 19.05 13.37 -0.54
C ASN A 206 20.18 14.37 -0.83
N ALA A 207 21.37 14.11 -0.31
CA ALA A 207 22.55 14.97 -0.53
C ALA A 207 23.15 14.83 -1.94
N VAL A 208 22.96 13.68 -2.60
CA VAL A 208 23.63 13.33 -3.87
C VAL A 208 22.67 13.34 -5.07
N GLY A 209 21.36 13.28 -4.81
CA GLY A 209 20.31 13.27 -5.84
C GLY A 209 20.07 11.88 -6.46
N HIS A 210 18.91 11.72 -7.11
CA HIS A 210 18.44 10.41 -7.60
C HIS A 210 19.18 9.90 -8.85
N ASN A 211 19.94 10.75 -9.54
CA ASN A 211 20.58 10.43 -10.83
C ASN A 211 21.76 9.45 -10.71
N ASN A 212 22.19 9.10 -9.49
CA ASN A 212 23.35 8.21 -9.23
C ASN A 212 22.96 6.88 -8.59
N ILE A 213 21.68 6.51 -8.64
CA ILE A 213 21.20 5.25 -8.08
C ILE A 213 21.34 4.16 -9.14
N TYR A 214 22.43 3.38 -9.08
CA TYR A 214 22.68 2.23 -9.98
C TYR A 214 22.16 0.90 -9.41
N SER A 215 21.75 0.88 -8.15
CA SER A 215 21.22 -0.33 -7.51
C SER A 215 19.88 -0.78 -8.11
N ASN A 216 19.13 0.13 -8.74
CA ASN A 216 17.92 -0.18 -9.51
C ASN A 216 18.22 -1.09 -10.73
N GLU A 217 19.34 -0.89 -11.42
CA GLU A 217 19.77 -1.71 -12.56
C GLU A 217 20.14 -3.12 -12.10
N LEU A 218 20.81 -3.26 -10.96
CA LEU A 218 21.13 -4.56 -10.38
C LEU A 218 19.86 -5.33 -9.99
N LEU A 219 18.86 -4.66 -9.42
CA LEU A 219 17.56 -5.27 -9.10
C LEU A 219 16.80 -5.66 -10.38
N GLY A 220 16.76 -4.78 -11.38
CA GLY A 220 16.15 -5.08 -12.67
C GLY A 220 16.79 -6.29 -13.37
N LEU A 221 18.12 -6.35 -13.39
CA LEU A 221 18.86 -7.48 -13.94
C LEU A 221 18.60 -8.78 -13.17
N ALA A 222 18.47 -8.72 -11.84
CA ALA A 222 18.12 -9.87 -11.03
C ALA A 222 16.72 -10.39 -11.39
N ILE A 223 15.73 -9.51 -11.59
CA ILE A 223 14.39 -9.88 -12.02
C ILE A 223 14.41 -10.51 -13.41
N SER A 224 15.09 -9.88 -14.38
CA SER A 224 15.14 -10.42 -15.75
C SER A 224 15.77 -11.81 -15.78
N ASN A 225 16.82 -12.02 -14.98
CA ASN A 225 17.49 -13.32 -14.85
C ASN A 225 16.64 -14.35 -14.09
N GLN A 226 15.86 -13.92 -13.09
CA GLN A 226 14.92 -14.81 -12.41
C GLN A 226 13.87 -15.37 -13.37
N ILE A 227 13.44 -14.57 -14.36
CA ILE A 227 12.40 -14.95 -15.31
C ILE A 227 12.95 -15.80 -16.47
N ALA A 228 14.07 -15.40 -17.07
CA ALA A 228 14.58 -16.01 -18.31
C ALA A 228 16.10 -16.30 -18.32
N GLY A 229 16.75 -16.23 -17.15
CA GLY A 229 18.19 -16.47 -17.02
C GLY A 229 19.04 -15.46 -17.79
N THR A 230 20.27 -15.85 -18.11
CA THR A 230 21.25 -14.97 -18.79
C THR A 230 20.84 -14.54 -20.20
N LYS A 231 19.83 -15.18 -20.80
CA LYS A 231 19.28 -14.78 -22.10
C LYS A 231 18.61 -13.41 -22.04
N ALA A 232 18.10 -13.01 -20.88
CA ALA A 232 17.40 -11.74 -20.71
C ALA A 232 18.32 -10.52 -20.65
N VAL A 233 19.63 -10.71 -20.45
CA VAL A 233 20.60 -9.62 -20.25
C VAL A 233 20.62 -8.66 -21.44
N PHE A 234 20.58 -9.19 -22.66
CA PHE A 234 20.58 -8.36 -23.87
C PHE A 234 19.33 -7.47 -23.95
N ASN A 235 18.16 -8.06 -23.77
CA ASN A 235 16.90 -7.31 -23.76
C ASN A 235 16.86 -6.32 -22.61
N PHE A 236 17.32 -6.70 -21.42
CA PHE A 236 17.35 -5.80 -20.26
C PHE A 236 18.12 -4.52 -20.56
N ASN A 237 19.33 -4.64 -21.11
CA ASN A 237 20.14 -3.48 -21.52
C ASN A 237 19.40 -2.59 -22.54
N ARG A 238 18.63 -3.19 -23.46
CA ARG A 238 17.83 -2.45 -24.43
C ARG A 238 16.70 -1.67 -23.76
N TYR A 239 15.96 -2.30 -22.84
CA TYR A 239 14.82 -1.69 -22.16
C TYR A 239 15.22 -0.57 -21.19
N ILE A 240 16.32 -0.71 -20.44
CA ILE A 240 16.81 0.38 -19.55
C ILE A 240 17.35 1.58 -20.34
N THR A 241 17.84 1.34 -21.57
CA THR A 241 18.38 2.39 -22.44
C THR A 241 17.27 3.16 -23.13
N VAL A 242 16.29 2.46 -23.71
CA VAL A 242 15.21 3.09 -24.49
C VAL A 242 14.07 3.60 -23.61
N LYS A 243 13.75 2.90 -22.52
CA LYS A 243 12.63 3.19 -21.60
C LYS A 243 11.25 3.37 -22.28
N PRO A 244 10.79 2.37 -23.07
CA PRO A 244 9.51 2.43 -23.78
C PRO A 244 8.29 2.57 -22.86
N GLY A 245 7.23 3.21 -23.36
CA GLY A 245 5.94 3.39 -22.71
C GLY A 245 6.02 3.86 -21.24
N VAL A 246 5.44 3.07 -20.33
CA VAL A 246 5.32 3.43 -18.89
C VAL A 246 6.67 3.67 -18.23
N LEU A 247 7.75 3.03 -18.72
CA LEU A 247 9.09 3.15 -18.16
C LEU A 247 9.65 4.59 -18.22
N THR A 248 9.14 5.44 -19.12
CA THR A 248 9.53 6.85 -19.22
C THR A 248 9.11 7.68 -17.99
N TYR A 249 8.03 7.28 -17.31
CA TYR A 249 7.41 8.08 -16.24
C TYR A 249 7.58 7.46 -14.85
N LEU A 250 8.13 6.25 -14.77
CA LEU A 250 8.33 5.57 -13.50
C LEU A 250 9.45 6.22 -12.67
N PRO A 251 9.33 6.21 -11.33
CA PRO A 251 10.39 6.70 -10.46
C PRO A 251 11.70 5.91 -10.61
N PRO A 252 12.85 6.50 -10.25
CA PRO A 252 14.17 5.91 -10.50
C PRO A 252 14.42 4.51 -9.92
N MET A 253 13.87 4.12 -8.77
CA MET A 253 14.05 2.74 -8.29
C MET A 253 13.14 1.75 -9.00
N VAL A 254 12.06 2.23 -9.61
CA VAL A 254 10.96 1.40 -10.14
C VAL A 254 11.13 1.18 -11.64
N ASP A 255 11.63 2.17 -12.39
CA ASP A 255 11.76 2.11 -13.84
C ASP A 255 12.60 0.91 -14.34
N ASN A 256 13.82 0.75 -13.86
CA ASN A 256 14.75 -0.30 -14.27
C ASN A 256 14.30 -1.68 -13.76
N VAL A 257 13.58 -1.71 -12.65
CA VAL A 257 12.99 -2.93 -12.08
C VAL A 257 11.86 -3.46 -12.98
N PHE A 258 11.01 -2.58 -13.50
CA PHE A 258 10.01 -2.95 -14.51
C PHE A 258 10.60 -3.21 -15.89
N ALA A 259 11.68 -2.51 -16.28
CA ALA A 259 12.46 -2.87 -17.45
C ALA A 259 12.99 -4.31 -17.33
N GLY A 260 13.42 -4.72 -16.14
CA GLY A 260 13.81 -6.09 -15.81
C GLY A 260 12.67 -7.10 -15.98
N LEU A 261 11.51 -6.80 -15.42
CA LEU A 261 10.29 -7.62 -15.56
C LEU A 261 9.91 -7.80 -17.04
N ILE A 262 9.82 -6.70 -17.78
CA ILE A 262 9.48 -6.70 -19.21
C ILE A 262 10.51 -7.47 -20.02
N ALA A 263 11.80 -7.15 -19.86
CA ALA A 263 12.88 -7.82 -20.58
C ALA A 263 12.93 -9.33 -20.31
N GLY A 264 12.72 -9.73 -19.05
CA GLY A 264 12.61 -11.14 -18.67
C GLY A 264 11.44 -11.83 -19.38
N CYS A 265 10.26 -11.21 -19.37
CA CYS A 265 9.06 -11.76 -20.02
C CYS A 265 9.22 -11.84 -21.54
N VAL A 266 9.67 -10.78 -22.19
CA VAL A 266 9.95 -10.76 -23.64
C VAL A 266 10.95 -11.84 -24.01
N SER A 267 12.05 -11.97 -23.26
CA SER A 267 13.04 -13.00 -23.54
C SER A 267 12.48 -14.41 -23.36
N LYS A 268 11.54 -14.59 -22.43
CA LYS A 268 10.92 -15.90 -22.17
C LYS A 268 9.96 -16.31 -23.29
N ILE A 269 9.12 -15.40 -23.78
CA ILE A 269 8.12 -15.71 -24.82
C ILE A 269 8.74 -16.01 -26.19
N PHE A 270 10.00 -15.61 -26.43
CA PHE A 270 10.75 -15.95 -27.65
C PHE A 270 11.72 -17.14 -27.48
N ASP A 271 11.88 -17.65 -26.26
CA ASP A 271 12.70 -18.84 -25.97
C ASP A 271 11.88 -20.14 -25.92
N ASP A 272 10.58 -20.02 -25.60
CA ASP A 272 9.60 -21.11 -25.56
C ASP A 272 8.95 -21.35 -26.94
#